data_AF-A0A7C7SJ58-F1
#
_entry.id   AF-A0A7C7SJ58-F1
#
_cell.length_a   1.000
_cell.length_b   1.000
_cell.length_c   1.000
_cell.angle_alpha   90.00
_cell.angle_beta   90.00
_cell.angle_gamma   90.00
#
_symmetry.space_group_name_H-M   'P 1'
#
loop_
_entity.id
_entity.type
_entity.pdbx_description
1 polymer ?
#
loop_
_entity_poly.entity_id
_entity_poly.type
_entity_poly.pdbx_seq_one_letter_code
_entity_poly.pdbx_strand_id
1 'polypeptide(L)'
;MTQGKIERYHRSMKNIVKLEQYYSPWELERAVARFVEYDNHRRLHEALDNVTPDDVYAGRRPAILARREQVKRRTLAQRTRENLCTPRRTVNRQEVSLTKQAHWSGLI
;
A
#
# COMPACT_ATOMS: atom_id res chain seq x y z
N MET A 1 -21.23 16.60 0.56
CA MET A 1 -20.97 15.19 0.92
C MET A 1 -22.04 14.34 0.22
N THR A 2 -21.68 13.36 -0.61
CA THR A 2 -22.66 12.55 -1.34
C THR A 2 -23.01 11.28 -0.57
N GLN A 3 -24.24 10.79 -0.72
CA GLN A 3 -24.72 9.56 -0.08
C GLN A 3 -23.78 8.36 -0.30
N GLY A 4 -23.20 8.23 -1.49
CA GLY A 4 -22.29 7.12 -1.80
C GLY A 4 -21.01 7.07 -0.95
N LYS A 5 -20.55 8.19 -0.37
CA LYS A 5 -19.37 8.20 0.50
C LYS A 5 -19.66 7.51 1.83
N ILE A 6 -20.79 7.82 2.47
CA ILE A 6 -21.17 7.21 3.74
C ILE A 6 -21.54 5.74 3.56
N GLU A 7 -22.17 5.38 2.43
CA GLU A 7 -22.44 3.99 2.08
C GLU A 7 -21.18 3.15 1.92
N ARG A 8 -20.17 3.68 1.21
CA ARG A 8 -18.88 3.01 1.03
C ARG A 8 -18.13 2.85 2.35
N TYR A 9 -18.16 3.88 3.21
CA TYR A 9 -17.56 3.82 4.54
C TYR A 9 -18.19 2.71 5.39
N HIS A 10 -19.52 2.68 5.50
CA HIS A 10 -20.22 1.64 6.25
C HIS A 10 -20.00 0.24 5.68
N ARG A 11 -19.90 0.09 4.35
CA ARG A 11 -19.56 -1.18 3.71
C ARG A 11 -18.17 -1.65 4.11
N SER A 12 -17.19 -0.75 4.08
CA SER A 12 -15.80 -1.06 4.47
C SER A 12 -15.71 -1.49 5.94
N MET A 13 -16.40 -0.78 6.84
CA MET A 13 -16.49 -1.15 8.25
C MET A 13 -17.08 -2.55 8.43
N LYS A 14 -18.23 -2.82 7.81
CA LYS A 14 -18.92 -4.11 7.92
C LYS A 14 -18.06 -5.26 7.39
N ASN A 15 -17.33 -5.04 6.29
CA ASN A 15 -16.46 -6.05 5.70
C ASN A 15 -15.25 -6.42 6.56
N ILE A 16 -14.91 -5.61 7.58
CA ILE A 16 -13.82 -5.90 8.52
C ILE A 16 -14.41 -6.41 9.84
N VAL A 17 -15.32 -5.64 10.44
CA VAL A 17 -15.86 -5.92 11.77
C VAL A 17 -16.70 -7.20 11.78
N LYS A 18 -17.45 -7.52 10.72
CA LYS A 18 -18.32 -8.71 10.73
C LYS A 18 -17.60 -10.04 10.47
N LEU A 19 -16.29 -10.02 10.23
CA LEU A 19 -15.53 -11.26 9.97
C LEU A 19 -15.27 -12.07 11.25
N GLU A 20 -15.34 -11.41 12.41
CA GLU A 20 -15.06 -12.01 13.71
C GLU A 20 -16.36 -12.31 14.47
N GLN A 21 -16.30 -13.30 15.37
CA GLN A 21 -17.36 -13.54 16.34
C GLN A 21 -17.08 -12.77 17.64
N TYR A 22 -18.07 -12.01 18.11
CA TYR A 22 -18.00 -11.27 19.36
C TYR A 22 -18.87 -11.96 20.43
N TYR A 23 -18.29 -12.22 21.59
CA TYR A 23 -18.96 -12.91 22.69
C TYR A 23 -19.62 -11.94 23.68
N SER A 24 -19.35 -10.64 23.55
CA SER A 24 -20.05 -9.60 24.29
C SER A 24 -20.21 -8.31 23.46
N PRO A 25 -21.21 -7.46 23.78
CA PRO A 25 -21.39 -6.17 23.12
C PRO A 25 -20.14 -5.27 23.20
N TRP A 26 -19.44 -5.29 24.33
CA TRP A 26 -18.22 -4.51 24.56
C TRP A 26 -17.08 -4.87 23.62
N GLU A 27 -16.97 -6.14 23.20
CA GLU A 27 -15.96 -6.55 22.22
C GLU A 27 -16.24 -5.98 20.84
N LEU A 28 -17.51 -6.00 20.43
CA LEU A 28 -17.95 -5.39 19.17
C LEU A 28 -17.71 -3.88 19.19
N GLU A 29 -18.06 -3.19 20.28
CA GLU A 29 -17.80 -1.76 20.43
C GLU A 29 -16.31 -1.43 20.31
N ARG A 30 -15.44 -2.21 20.97
CA ARG A 30 -13.99 -2.05 20.84
C ARG A 30 -13.52 -2.32 19.41
N ALA A 31 -14.09 -3.29 18.71
CA ALA A 31 -13.74 -3.58 17.33
C ALA A 31 -14.14 -2.44 16.37
N VAL A 32 -15.33 -1.86 16.56
CA VAL A 32 -15.77 -0.67 15.82
C VAL A 32 -14.84 0.51 16.12
N ALA A 33 -14.50 0.76 17.39
CA ALA A 33 -13.58 1.84 17.76
C ALA A 33 -12.20 1.67 17.10
N ARG A 34 -11.65 0.45 17.08
CA ARG A 34 -10.39 0.14 16.37
C ARG A 34 -10.51 0.38 14.87
N PHE A 35 -11.63 0.02 14.26
CA PHE A 35 -11.86 0.29 12.84
C PHE A 35 -11.85 1.80 12.56
N VAL A 36 -12.56 2.59 13.37
CA VAL A 36 -12.63 4.06 13.22
C VAL A 36 -11.24 4.69 13.36
N GLU A 37 -10.47 4.28 14.39
CA GLU A 37 -9.10 4.74 14.59
C GLU A 37 -8.24 4.45 13.35
N TYR A 38 -8.28 3.20 12.88
CA TYR A 38 -7.48 2.77 11.76
C TYR A 38 -7.86 3.50 10.46
N ASP A 39 -9.14 3.59 10.14
CA ASP A 39 -9.61 4.17 8.87
C ASP A 39 -9.30 5.68 8.78
N ASN A 40 -9.35 6.38 9.92
CA ASN A 40 -9.13 7.82 10.00
C ASN A 40 -7.65 8.22 10.12
N HIS A 41 -6.86 7.51 10.92
CA HIS A 41 -5.51 7.95 11.28
C HIS A 41 -4.39 7.15 10.60
N ARG A 42 -4.69 5.93 10.10
CA ARG A 42 -3.65 5.02 9.62
C ARG A 42 -3.83 4.60 8.17
N ARG A 43 -5.07 4.40 7.74
CA ARG A 43 -5.38 3.97 6.39
C ARG A 43 -5.12 5.12 5.40
N LEU A 44 -4.29 4.83 4.40
CA LEU A 44 -4.10 5.73 3.26
C LEU A 44 -5.22 5.49 2.25
N HIS A 45 -5.82 6.56 1.75
CA HIS A 45 -6.91 6.48 0.78
C HIS A 45 -6.43 7.01 -0.57
N GLU A 46 -6.51 6.19 -1.62
CA GLU A 46 -6.05 6.55 -2.97
C GLU A 46 -6.78 7.79 -3.51
N ALA A 47 -8.09 7.91 -3.25
CA ALA A 47 -8.88 9.08 -3.61
C ALA A 47 -8.44 10.38 -2.90
N LEU A 48 -7.57 10.28 -1.90
CA LEU A 48 -6.97 11.39 -1.14
C LEU A 48 -5.47 11.51 -1.42
N ASP A 49 -4.97 10.99 -2.55
CA ASP A 49 -3.55 10.92 -2.89
C ASP A 49 -2.71 10.16 -1.84
N ASN A 50 -3.30 9.08 -1.30
CA ASN A 50 -2.69 8.28 -0.24
C ASN A 50 -2.34 9.13 1.00
N VAL A 51 -3.25 10.01 1.39
CA VAL A 51 -3.23 10.76 2.65
C VAL A 51 -4.35 10.22 3.54
N THR A 52 -4.14 10.28 4.86
CA THR A 52 -5.15 9.82 5.84
C THR A 52 -6.32 10.82 5.89
N PRO A 53 -7.55 10.38 6.19
CA PRO A 53 -8.68 11.30 6.34
C PRO A 53 -8.45 12.36 7.41
N ASP A 54 -7.80 11.99 8.52
CA ASP A 54 -7.44 12.93 9.60
C ASP A 54 -6.47 14.02 9.11
N ASP A 55 -5.43 13.67 8.35
CA ASP A 55 -4.50 14.65 7.79
C ASP A 55 -5.17 15.59 6.77
N VAL A 56 -6.13 15.08 6.00
CA VAL A 56 -6.92 15.91 5.08
C VAL A 56 -7.81 16.86 5.87
N TYR A 57 -8.50 16.36 6.90
CA TYR A 57 -9.36 17.16 7.77
C TYR A 57 -8.58 18.25 8.49
N ALA A 58 -7.40 17.92 9.03
CA ALA A 58 -6.48 18.85 9.67
C ALA A 58 -5.76 19.81 8.71
N GLY A 59 -6.03 19.74 7.40
CA GLY A 59 -5.41 20.61 6.39
C GLY A 59 -3.92 20.34 6.12
N ARG A 60 -3.37 19.22 6.60
CA ARG A 60 -1.94 18.86 6.47
C ARG A 60 -1.58 18.32 5.08
N ARG A 61 -2.58 17.96 4.27
CA ARG A 61 -2.41 17.36 2.92
C ARG A 61 -1.39 18.09 2.02
N PRO A 62 -1.45 19.43 1.83
CA PRO A 62 -0.51 20.11 0.94
C PRO A 62 0.96 19.96 1.37
N ALA A 63 1.23 20.08 2.67
CA ALA A 63 2.58 19.94 3.22
C ALA A 63 3.12 18.50 3.06
N ILE A 64 2.27 17.49 3.28
CA ILE A 64 2.62 16.08 3.08
C ILE A 64 3.01 15.82 1.63
N LEU A 65 2.20 16.30 0.68
CA LEU A 65 2.45 16.09 -0.75
C LEU A 65 3.72 16.82 -1.22
N ALA A 66 3.93 18.07 -0.78
CA ALA A 66 5.15 18.82 -1.08
C ALA A 66 6.41 18.10 -0.57
N ARG A 67 6.36 17.56 0.65
CA ARG A 67 7.46 16.79 1.21
C ARG A 67 7.73 15.51 0.41
N ARG A 68 6.68 14.78 0.02
CA ARG A 68 6.81 13.55 -0.80
C ARG A 68 7.46 13.84 -2.15
N GLU A 69 7.05 14.92 -2.82
CA GLU A 69 7.63 15.32 -4.10
C GLU A 69 9.12 15.66 -3.97
N GLN A 70 9.50 16.37 -2.89
CA GLN A 70 10.91 16.68 -2.61
C GLN A 70 11.74 15.39 -2.43
N VAL A 71 11.24 14.42 -1.67
CA VAL A 71 11.91 13.13 -1.46
C VAL A 71 12.02 12.37 -2.79
N LYS A 72 10.93 12.29 -3.57
CA LYS A 72 10.91 11.64 -4.87
C LYS A 72 11.97 12.20 -5.81
N ARG A 73 12.05 13.53 -5.94
CA ARG A 73 13.07 14.21 -6.77
C ARG A 73 14.49 13.87 -6.33
N ARG A 74 14.77 13.91 -5.02
CA ARG A 74 16.09 13.56 -4.46
C ARG A 74 16.48 12.13 -4.77
N THR A 75 15.57 11.17 -4.52
CA THR A 75 15.82 9.75 -4.77
C THR A 75 16.03 9.45 -6.24
N LEU A 76 15.25 10.08 -7.15
CA LEU A 76 15.45 9.92 -8.59
C LEU A 76 16.81 10.48 -9.05
N ALA A 77 17.20 11.67 -8.58
CA ALA A 77 18.50 12.25 -8.91
C ALA A 77 19.66 11.37 -8.43
N GLN A 78 19.55 10.81 -7.21
CA GLN A 78 20.54 9.87 -6.68
C GLN A 78 20.64 8.61 -7.55
N ARG A 79 19.51 7.99 -7.89
CA ARG A 79 19.48 6.81 -8.78
C ARG A 79 20.10 7.10 -10.15
N THR A 80 19.81 8.26 -10.73
CA THR A 80 20.42 8.67 -12.01
C THR A 80 21.94 8.79 -11.87
N ARG A 81 22.44 9.41 -10.80
CA ARG A 81 23.88 9.54 -10.55
C ARG A 81 24.55 8.18 -10.38
N GLU A 82 23.95 7.28 -9.60
CA GLU A 82 24.44 5.91 -9.40
C GLU A 82 24.50 5.14 -10.72
N ASN A 83 23.44 5.20 -11.54
CA ASN A 83 23.40 4.52 -12.83
C ASN A 83 24.42 5.07 -13.83
N LEU A 84 24.75 6.36 -13.78
CA LEU A 84 25.77 6.98 -14.63
C LEU A 84 27.20 6.69 -14.13
N CYS A 85 27.39 6.60 -12.82
CA CYS A 85 28.69 6.36 -12.19
C CYS A 85 29.05 4.86 -12.13
N THR A 86 28.06 3.97 -12.24
CA THR A 86 28.28 2.53 -12.29
C THR A 86 28.61 2.15 -13.73
N PRO A 87 29.81 1.63 -14.03
CA PRO A 87 30.08 1.11 -15.36
C PRO A 87 29.04 0.03 -15.66
N ARG A 88 28.47 0.06 -16.88
CA ARG A 88 27.51 -0.93 -17.34
C ARG A 88 28.16 -2.30 -17.12
N ARG A 89 27.74 -3.04 -16.09
CA ARG A 89 28.15 -4.44 -15.93
C ARG A 89 27.74 -5.10 -17.24
N THR A 90 28.73 -5.50 -18.02
CA THR A 90 28.55 -6.50 -19.05
C THR A 90 28.10 -7.75 -18.31
N VAL A 91 26.81 -7.84 -18.03
CA VAL A 91 26.19 -9.10 -17.65
C VAL A 91 26.42 -9.95 -18.88
N ASN A 92 27.41 -10.83 -18.80
CA ASN A 92 27.58 -11.92 -19.74
C ASN A 92 26.28 -12.70 -19.65
N ARG A 93 25.33 -12.33 -20.51
CA ARG A 93 24.06 -13.01 -20.66
C ARG A 93 24.42 -14.31 -21.35
N GLN A 94 24.87 -15.29 -20.56
CA GLN A 94 24.83 -16.67 -20.99
C GLN A 94 23.37 -16.90 -21.36
N GLU A 95 23.11 -17.06 -22.64
CA GLU A 95 21.79 -17.45 -23.13
C GLU A 95 21.47 -18.78 -22.45
N VAL A 96 20.61 -18.73 -21.43
CA VAL A 96 20.02 -19.94 -20.89
C VAL A 96 19.07 -20.45 -21.97
N SER A 97 19.63 -21.28 -22.86
CA SER A 97 18.88 -22.02 -23.84
C SER A 97 17.96 -23.00 -23.09
N LEU A 98 16.65 -22.84 -23.28
CA LEU A 98 15.63 -23.71 -22.70
C LEU A 98 15.57 -25.11 -23.34
N THR A 99 16.51 -25.47 -24.24
CA THR A 99 16.42 -26.72 -25.02
C THR A 99 17.30 -27.87 -24.55
N LYS A 100 17.86 -27.83 -23.34
CA LYS A 100 18.53 -29.02 -22.76
C LYS A 100 18.19 -29.23 -21.29
N GLN A 101 17.05 -29.89 -21.04
CA GLN A 101 17.02 -31.26 -20.50
C GLN A 101 15.57 -31.66 -20.23
N ALA A 102 15.02 -32.41 -21.19
CA ALA A 102 13.99 -33.38 -20.88
C ALA A 102 14.61 -34.48 -20.01
N HIS A 103 13.83 -34.94 -19.03
CA HIS A 103 13.75 -36.30 -18.49
C HIS A 103 13.66 -36.31 -16.95
N TRP A 104 12.45 -36.05 -16.44
CA TRP A 104 12.04 -36.52 -15.10
C TRP A 104 11.17 -37.75 -15.30
N SER A 105 11.84 -38.90 -15.40
CA SER A 105 11.19 -40.20 -15.32
C SER A 105 11.40 -40.75 -13.92
N GLY A 106 10.28 -40.95 -13.22
CA GLY A 106 10.16 -41.87 -12.09
C GLY A 106 10.72 -41.39 -10.76
N LEU A 107 9.84 -41.16 -9.80
CA LEU A 107 9.65 -42.13 -8.72
C LEU A 107 8.29 -41.91 -8.06
N ILE A 108 7.71 -43.06 -7.72
CA ILE A 108 6.52 -43.37 -6.90
C ILE A 108 6.27 -42.35 -5.78
#